data_AF-A0A353ZGI1-F1
#
_entry.id   AF-A0A353ZGI1-F1
#
_cell.length_a   1.000
_cell.length_b   1.000
_cell.length_c   1.000
_cell.angle_alpha   90.00
_cell.angle_beta   90.00
_cell.angle_gamma   90.00
#
_symmetry.space_group_name_H-M   'P 1'
#
loop_
_entity.id
_entity.type
_entity.pdbx_description
1 polymer ?
#
loop_
_entity_poly.entity_id
_entity_poly.type
_entity_poly.pdbx_seq_one_letter_code
_entity_poly.pdbx_strand_id
1 'polypeptide(L)'
;MRSLGLCAGMALLLAVPQVAFGGLLYDNASSLGTLSGPFGVVTNPGGGSGGADLSALVSPDTIAGFVAGTDVGRIADDFTVPAGFQWIITGGRFLGYTVNANAPTLIGATVRIWSGNPLTGGTVIFGDTTTNVQTSANWLGSTPVYRALATNPSNTQRQIQYSDSEFSITLGPGRYWIDYSLTSSTGYVYSPPLSVSGGGAVPTGNAVRYFSGSWSAMTDDDSGNPKGIPFQLYGTQIIPEPSCLLLAGLGAAGFVLLRWRKK
;
A
#
# COMPACT_ATOMS: atom_id res chain seq x y z
N MET A 1 -10.55 -54.27 -31.41
CA MET A 1 -9.47 -53.54 -32.11
C MET A 1 -10.11 -52.30 -32.73
N ARG A 2 -9.85 -51.06 -32.35
CA ARG A 2 -8.65 -50.41 -31.81
C ARG A 2 -9.06 -49.32 -30.83
N SER A 3 -8.36 -49.24 -29.70
CA SER A 3 -8.38 -48.14 -28.76
C SER A 3 -7.67 -46.93 -29.37
N LEU A 4 -8.27 -45.74 -29.26
CA LEU A 4 -7.60 -44.46 -29.48
C LEU A 4 -7.39 -43.82 -28.11
N GLY A 5 -6.20 -44.00 -27.56
CA GLY A 5 -5.73 -43.23 -26.40
C GLY A 5 -5.30 -41.85 -26.88
N LEU A 6 -5.98 -40.81 -26.42
CA LEU A 6 -5.50 -39.44 -26.55
C LEU A 6 -4.63 -39.12 -25.34
N CYS A 7 -3.33 -39.09 -25.59
CA CYS A 7 -2.32 -38.53 -24.71
C CYS A 7 -2.18 -37.05 -25.07
N ALA A 8 -2.40 -36.13 -24.13
CA ALA A 8 -2.08 -34.72 -24.33
C ALA A 8 -1.78 -34.01 -23.00
N GLY A 9 -0.48 -33.90 -22.72
CA GLY A 9 0.17 -32.72 -22.15
C GLY A 9 -0.42 -32.10 -20.89
N MET A 10 -0.03 -32.64 -19.72
CA MET A 10 -0.09 -31.87 -18.48
C MET A 10 0.93 -30.72 -18.60
N ALA A 11 0.44 -29.51 -18.86
CA ALA A 11 1.26 -28.31 -18.82
C ALA A 11 1.78 -28.13 -17.39
N LEU A 12 3.06 -28.42 -17.18
CA LEU A 12 3.75 -28.07 -15.95
C LEU A 12 3.90 -26.55 -15.94
N LEU A 13 2.91 -25.88 -15.35
CA LEU A 13 2.99 -24.46 -15.04
C LEU A 13 4.12 -24.31 -14.03
N LEU A 14 5.30 -23.89 -14.50
CA LEU A 14 6.38 -23.47 -13.61
C LEU A 14 5.87 -22.23 -12.87
N ALA A 15 5.35 -22.44 -11.66
CA ALA A 15 5.12 -21.35 -10.72
C ALA A 15 6.48 -20.71 -10.48
N VAL A 16 6.70 -19.55 -11.09
CA VAL A 16 7.79 -18.65 -10.69
C VAL A 16 7.57 -18.40 -9.20
N PRO A 17 8.54 -18.67 -8.32
CA PRO A 17 8.37 -18.35 -6.91
C PRO A 17 8.19 -16.84 -6.83
N GLN A 18 6.95 -16.39 -6.61
CA GLN A 18 6.71 -15.03 -6.20
C GLN A 18 7.46 -14.90 -4.87
N VAL A 19 8.43 -14.00 -4.79
CA VAL A 19 9.11 -13.71 -3.51
C VAL A 19 8.00 -13.37 -2.54
N ALA A 20 7.78 -14.25 -1.57
CA ALA A 20 6.64 -14.13 -0.69
C ALA A 20 6.91 -12.95 0.23
N PHE A 21 6.15 -11.87 0.04
CA PHE A 21 6.00 -10.87 1.08
C PHE A 21 5.62 -11.56 2.40
N GLY A 22 5.95 -10.91 3.52
CA GLY A 22 5.39 -11.32 4.80
C GLY A 22 3.86 -11.19 4.82
N GLY A 23 3.25 -11.45 5.97
CA GLY A 23 1.81 -11.19 6.16
C GLY A 23 1.47 -9.71 5.96
N LEU A 24 0.22 -9.40 5.62
CA LEU A 24 -0.27 -8.02 5.58
C LEU A 24 -0.20 -7.43 6.99
N LEU A 25 0.58 -6.36 7.16
CA LEU A 25 0.72 -5.62 8.42
C LEU A 25 -0.22 -4.42 8.46
N TYR A 26 -0.38 -3.75 7.34
CA TYR A 26 -1.16 -2.52 7.23
C TYR A 26 -1.81 -2.42 5.86
N ASP A 27 -3.07 -1.99 5.85
CA ASP A 27 -3.80 -1.57 4.66
C ASP A 27 -4.47 -0.24 4.97
N ASN A 28 -4.07 0.82 4.28
CA ASN A 28 -4.58 2.16 4.55
C ASN A 28 -6.11 2.24 4.36
N ALA A 29 -6.67 1.43 3.46
CA ALA A 29 -8.11 1.41 3.25
C ALA A 29 -8.91 0.89 4.46
N SER A 30 -8.36 -0.10 5.16
CA SER A 30 -9.03 -0.71 6.31
C SER A 30 -9.21 0.27 7.48
N SER A 31 -8.39 1.32 7.52
CA SER A 31 -8.46 2.38 8.53
C SER A 31 -9.77 3.19 8.46
N LEU A 32 -10.47 3.17 7.33
CA LEU A 32 -11.67 3.97 7.10
C LEU A 32 -13.00 3.21 7.30
N GLY A 33 -12.96 1.91 7.59
CA GLY A 33 -14.12 1.07 8.00
C GLY A 33 -15.32 0.96 7.05
N THR A 34 -15.35 1.75 5.98
CA THR A 34 -16.48 1.95 5.05
C THR A 34 -16.13 1.58 3.60
N LEU A 35 -14.87 1.20 3.37
CA LEU A 35 -14.36 0.85 2.06
C LEU A 35 -14.55 -0.65 1.78
N SER A 36 -15.13 -0.96 0.63
CA SER A 36 -15.23 -2.33 0.11
C SER A 36 -14.19 -2.57 -1.00
N GLY A 37 -13.72 -3.81 -1.12
CA GLY A 37 -12.84 -4.25 -2.21
C GLY A 37 -11.32 -4.05 -2.00
N PRO A 38 -10.50 -4.55 -2.94
CA PRO A 38 -9.05 -4.50 -2.85
C PRO A 38 -8.53 -3.08 -2.66
N PHE A 39 -7.67 -2.85 -1.67
CA PHE A 39 -7.07 -1.54 -1.37
C PHE A 39 -8.09 -0.40 -1.15
N GLY A 40 -9.37 -0.71 -0.93
CA GLY A 40 -10.43 0.28 -0.72
C GLY A 40 -10.61 1.30 -1.85
N VAL A 41 -10.26 0.93 -3.09
CA VAL A 41 -10.48 1.78 -4.26
C VAL A 41 -11.74 1.40 -5.04
N VAL A 42 -12.30 0.22 -4.83
CA VAL A 42 -13.47 -0.27 -5.58
C VAL A 42 -14.75 0.22 -4.91
N THR A 43 -15.43 1.18 -5.53
CA THR A 43 -16.68 1.73 -5.00
C THR A 43 -17.91 1.01 -5.54
N ASN A 44 -17.84 0.48 -6.76
CA ASN A 44 -18.95 -0.20 -7.42
C ASN A 44 -18.42 -1.48 -8.11
N PRO A 45 -18.40 -2.62 -7.40
CA PRO A 45 -18.06 -3.91 -7.99
C PRO A 45 -18.98 -4.22 -9.19
N GLY A 46 -18.39 -4.58 -10.33
CA GLY A 46 -19.09 -4.82 -11.59
C GLY A 46 -19.82 -3.62 -12.20
N GLY A 47 -19.70 -2.42 -11.61
CA GLY A 47 -20.42 -1.21 -12.05
C GLY A 47 -19.76 -0.45 -13.21
N GLY A 48 -18.58 -0.89 -13.65
CA GLY A 48 -17.82 -0.30 -14.75
C GLY A 48 -18.18 -0.87 -16.12
N SER A 49 -17.53 -0.33 -17.15
CA SER A 49 -17.71 -0.78 -18.54
C SER A 49 -17.43 -2.28 -18.69
N GLY A 50 -18.32 -3.00 -19.38
CA GLY A 50 -18.17 -4.43 -19.62
C GLY A 50 -18.24 -5.32 -18.38
N GLY A 51 -18.79 -4.82 -17.25
CA GLY A 51 -18.84 -5.55 -15.98
C GLY A 51 -17.53 -5.50 -15.18
N ALA A 52 -16.63 -4.59 -15.55
CA ALA A 52 -15.44 -4.27 -14.78
C ALA A 52 -15.78 -3.65 -13.42
N ASP A 53 -14.85 -3.74 -12.48
CA ASP A 53 -14.97 -3.03 -11.21
C ASP A 53 -14.70 -1.54 -11.41
N LEU A 54 -15.42 -0.71 -10.67
CA LEU A 54 -15.32 0.74 -10.79
C LEU A 54 -14.78 1.36 -9.49
N SER A 55 -13.75 2.18 -9.66
CA SER A 55 -13.28 3.16 -8.69
C SER A 55 -13.86 4.52 -9.08
N ALA A 56 -15.10 4.77 -8.69
CA ALA A 56 -15.80 6.01 -9.02
C ALA A 56 -15.39 7.14 -8.07
N LEU A 57 -15.22 8.34 -8.62
CA LEU A 57 -15.25 9.56 -7.80
C LEU A 57 -16.67 9.77 -7.30
N VAL A 58 -16.78 10.37 -6.12
CA VAL A 58 -18.05 10.82 -5.56
C VAL A 58 -18.09 12.34 -5.64
N SER A 59 -19.13 12.90 -6.24
CA SER A 59 -19.30 14.36 -6.31
C SER A 59 -19.37 14.96 -4.89
N PRO A 60 -18.79 16.15 -4.62
CA PRO A 60 -18.11 17.05 -5.58
C PRO A 60 -16.62 16.78 -5.85
N ASP A 61 -16.04 15.60 -5.54
CA ASP A 61 -14.63 15.35 -5.89
C ASP A 61 -14.40 15.34 -7.42
N THR A 62 -13.28 15.92 -7.85
CA THR A 62 -12.88 16.00 -9.28
C THR A 62 -11.50 15.45 -9.59
N ILE A 63 -10.64 15.21 -8.60
CA ILE A 63 -9.28 14.72 -8.81
C ILE A 63 -9.27 13.19 -8.94
N ALA A 64 -9.08 12.72 -10.18
CA ALA A 64 -9.01 11.27 -10.46
C ALA A 64 -7.70 10.62 -10.01
N GLY A 65 -6.65 11.39 -9.77
CA GLY A 65 -5.37 10.90 -9.27
C GLY A 65 -4.37 12.03 -9.11
N PHE A 66 -3.39 11.81 -8.25
CA PHE A 66 -2.30 12.74 -7.99
C PHE A 66 -1.02 12.21 -8.63
N VAL A 67 -0.18 13.11 -9.16
CA VAL A 67 1.07 12.70 -9.84
C VAL A 67 1.99 12.00 -8.83
N ALA A 68 2.37 10.78 -9.16
CA ALA A 68 3.25 9.90 -8.39
C ALA A 68 4.40 9.38 -9.27
N GLY A 69 4.87 10.22 -10.18
CA GLY A 69 5.88 9.88 -11.18
C GLY A 69 7.30 10.20 -10.74
N THR A 70 8.25 9.29 -10.93
CA THR A 70 9.68 9.53 -10.66
C THR A 70 10.15 10.81 -11.36
N ASP A 71 10.98 11.59 -10.66
CA ASP A 71 11.47 12.92 -11.03
C ASP A 71 10.43 14.06 -11.07
N VAL A 72 9.16 13.76 -10.86
CA VAL A 72 8.06 14.73 -11.06
C VAL A 72 7.23 14.91 -9.78
N GLY A 73 6.82 13.82 -9.16
CA GLY A 73 5.92 13.84 -8.02
C GLY A 73 6.10 12.63 -7.12
N ARG A 74 6.03 12.86 -5.80
CA ARG A 74 6.02 11.80 -4.79
C ARG A 74 4.80 11.97 -3.92
N ILE A 75 4.32 10.86 -3.37
CA ILE A 75 3.19 10.86 -2.47
C ILE A 75 3.63 10.24 -1.16
N ALA A 76 3.21 10.86 -0.06
CA ALA A 76 3.39 10.31 1.26
C ALA A 76 2.08 10.26 2.05
N ASP A 77 1.91 9.22 2.84
CA ASP A 77 0.77 9.07 3.75
C ASP A 77 1.23 8.31 5.00
N ASP A 78 0.47 8.42 6.08
CA ASP A 78 0.90 7.87 7.37
C ASP A 78 0.41 6.45 7.63
N PHE A 79 1.16 5.76 8.48
CA PHE A 79 0.75 4.51 9.09
C PHE A 79 1.26 4.47 10.53
N THR A 80 0.62 3.64 11.35
CA THR A 80 0.98 3.50 12.76
C THR A 80 1.34 2.06 13.07
N VAL A 81 2.55 1.86 13.59
CA VAL A 81 2.93 0.62 14.27
C VAL A 81 2.30 0.66 15.66
N PRO A 82 1.36 -0.23 16.03
CA PRO A 82 0.63 -0.10 17.27
C PRO A 82 1.54 -0.34 18.50
N ALA A 83 1.13 0.21 19.64
CA ALA A 83 1.83 0.02 20.90
C ALA A 83 1.97 -1.47 21.24
N GLY A 84 3.13 -1.86 21.77
CA GLY A 84 3.42 -3.24 22.14
C GLY A 84 3.80 -4.15 20.97
N PHE A 85 3.90 -3.64 19.75
CA PHE A 85 4.36 -4.39 18.58
C PHE A 85 5.59 -3.76 17.95
N GLN A 86 6.38 -4.60 17.31
CA GLN A 86 7.44 -4.22 16.39
C GLN A 86 7.12 -4.83 15.03
N TRP A 87 7.30 -4.08 13.96
CA TRP A 87 7.08 -4.55 12.60
C TRP A 87 8.43 -4.71 11.90
N ILE A 88 8.66 -5.89 11.32
CA ILE A 88 9.67 -6.08 10.29
C ILE A 88 8.93 -5.99 8.96
N ILE A 89 8.95 -4.83 8.34
CA ILE A 89 8.36 -4.63 7.02
C ILE A 89 9.32 -5.24 6.00
N THR A 90 8.81 -6.05 5.08
CA THR A 90 9.56 -6.69 3.98
C THR A 90 9.11 -6.23 2.60
N GLY A 91 8.05 -5.43 2.52
CA GLY A 91 7.66 -4.81 1.26
C GLY A 91 6.34 -4.06 1.36
N GLY A 92 5.92 -3.54 0.22
CA GLY A 92 4.68 -2.81 0.09
C GLY A 92 4.07 -2.95 -1.30
N ARG A 93 2.78 -2.61 -1.38
CA ARG A 93 2.05 -2.46 -2.63
C ARG A 93 1.55 -1.04 -2.78
N PHE A 94 1.90 -0.43 -3.91
CA PHE A 94 1.56 0.95 -4.23
C PHE A 94 0.75 1.00 -5.52
N LEU A 95 -0.38 1.70 -5.50
CA LEU A 95 -1.27 1.78 -6.64
C LEU A 95 -0.89 2.94 -7.55
N GLY A 96 -1.10 2.74 -8.84
CA GLY A 96 -0.96 3.77 -9.85
C GLY A 96 -1.74 3.43 -11.11
N TYR A 97 -1.89 4.41 -11.99
CA TYR A 97 -2.33 4.19 -13.36
C TYR A 97 -1.58 5.13 -14.31
N THR A 98 -1.44 4.69 -15.55
CA THR A 98 -1.02 5.53 -16.68
C THR A 98 -2.19 5.61 -17.64
N VAL A 99 -2.53 6.81 -18.09
CA VAL A 99 -3.69 7.03 -18.96
C VAL A 99 -3.49 6.29 -20.29
N ASN A 100 -4.51 5.56 -20.74
CA ASN A 100 -4.52 4.72 -21.95
C ASN A 100 -3.54 3.54 -21.94
N ALA A 101 -3.07 3.09 -20.77
CA ALA A 101 -2.29 1.86 -20.68
C ALA A 101 -3.11 0.63 -21.07
N ASN A 102 -2.55 -0.23 -21.92
CA ASN A 102 -3.14 -1.49 -22.37
C ASN A 102 -2.44 -2.75 -21.81
N ALA A 103 -1.33 -2.57 -21.10
CA ALA A 103 -0.63 -3.55 -20.27
C ALA A 103 -0.08 -2.85 -19.01
N PRO A 104 0.29 -3.58 -17.94
CA PRO A 104 0.96 -2.96 -16.80
C PRO A 104 2.23 -2.24 -17.26
N THR A 105 2.39 -0.99 -16.84
CA THR A 105 3.45 -0.10 -17.31
C THR A 105 4.45 0.27 -16.22
N LEU A 106 4.15 -0.03 -14.95
CA LEU A 106 5.06 0.33 -13.86
C LEU A 106 6.35 -0.47 -14.01
N ILE A 107 7.48 0.23 -14.07
CA ILE A 107 8.82 -0.35 -14.24
C ILE A 107 9.76 0.03 -13.09
N GLY A 108 9.29 0.81 -12.13
CA GLY A 108 10.06 1.15 -10.95
C GLY A 108 9.24 1.76 -9.84
N ALA A 109 9.76 1.63 -8.64
CA ALA A 109 9.26 2.28 -7.44
C ALA A 109 10.46 2.70 -6.57
N THR A 110 10.43 3.92 -6.05
CA THR A 110 11.36 4.39 -5.02
C THR A 110 10.57 4.63 -3.74
N VAL A 111 11.16 4.30 -2.59
CA VAL A 111 10.48 4.32 -1.30
C VAL A 111 11.36 4.96 -0.25
N ARG A 112 10.75 5.80 0.59
CA ARG A 112 11.30 6.30 1.85
C ARG A 112 10.32 6.07 2.99
N ILE A 113 10.86 5.89 4.19
CA ILE A 113 10.08 5.96 5.43
C ILE A 113 10.53 7.20 6.21
N TRP A 114 9.56 7.97 6.68
CA TRP A 114 9.78 9.13 7.52
C TRP A 114 9.31 8.90 8.95
N SER A 115 10.07 9.42 9.91
CA SER A 115 9.60 9.69 11.25
C SER A 115 8.98 11.09 11.28
N GLY A 116 7.65 11.14 11.38
CA GLY A 116 6.89 12.39 11.29
C GLY A 116 6.51 12.81 9.86
N ASN A 117 5.65 13.81 9.76
CA ASN A 117 5.06 14.27 8.50
C ASN A 117 6.10 15.03 7.64
N PRO A 118 6.33 14.63 6.37
CA PRO A 118 7.25 15.33 5.48
C PRO A 118 6.92 16.81 5.26
N LEU A 119 5.63 17.18 5.28
CA LEU A 119 5.16 18.55 5.11
C LEU A 119 5.53 19.46 6.30
N THR A 120 5.72 18.90 7.49
CA THR A 120 6.03 19.67 8.72
C THR A 120 7.45 19.40 9.22
N GLY A 121 8.35 18.95 8.35
CA GLY A 121 9.77 18.76 8.68
C GLY A 121 10.11 17.44 9.37
N GLY A 122 9.35 16.35 9.09
CA GLY A 122 9.74 15.00 9.48
C GLY A 122 11.14 14.60 8.98
N THR A 123 11.68 13.50 9.47
CA THR A 123 13.02 13.02 9.09
C THR A 123 12.96 11.70 8.36
N VAL A 124 13.73 11.55 7.28
CA VAL A 124 13.88 10.27 6.59
C VAL A 124 14.69 9.32 7.46
N ILE A 125 14.15 8.13 7.71
CA ILE A 125 14.81 7.06 8.49
C ILE A 125 15.12 5.82 7.65
N PHE A 126 14.66 5.79 6.38
CA PHE A 126 14.92 4.70 5.45
C PHE A 126 14.75 5.12 4.01
N GLY A 127 15.50 4.44 3.13
CA GLY A 127 15.34 4.50 1.69
C GLY A 127 15.81 5.82 1.10
N ASP A 128 15.57 5.97 -0.20
CA ASP A 128 15.98 7.13 -0.97
C ASP A 128 15.07 7.30 -2.20
N THR A 129 15.35 8.31 -3.03
CA THR A 129 14.52 8.67 -4.18
C THR A 129 15.08 8.16 -5.51
N THR A 130 16.03 7.23 -5.46
CA THR A 130 16.82 6.77 -6.62
C THR A 130 16.88 5.25 -6.75
N THR A 131 16.86 4.53 -5.63
CA THR A 131 16.93 3.07 -5.58
C THR A 131 15.60 2.47 -5.97
N ASN A 132 15.57 1.77 -7.11
CA ASN A 132 14.40 1.02 -7.53
C ASN A 132 14.22 -0.23 -6.67
N VAL A 133 13.10 -0.32 -5.97
CA VAL A 133 12.70 -1.44 -5.11
C VAL A 133 11.56 -2.27 -5.71
N GLN A 134 11.07 -1.93 -6.91
CA GLN A 134 10.00 -2.69 -7.56
C GLN A 134 10.48 -4.08 -7.97
N THR A 135 9.68 -5.09 -7.66
CA THR A 135 9.87 -6.48 -8.10
C THR A 135 8.87 -6.90 -9.18
N SER A 136 7.66 -6.35 -9.16
CA SER A 136 6.66 -6.65 -10.20
C SER A 136 5.62 -5.53 -10.37
N ALA A 137 4.88 -5.58 -11.47
CA ALA A 137 3.75 -4.71 -11.74
C ALA A 137 2.60 -5.53 -12.33
N ASN A 138 1.39 -5.35 -11.78
CA ASN A 138 0.23 -6.14 -12.18
C ASN A 138 -1.02 -5.27 -12.22
N TRP A 139 -2.00 -5.69 -13.01
CA TRP A 139 -3.34 -5.11 -12.93
C TRP A 139 -3.97 -5.38 -11.57
N LEU A 140 -4.73 -4.41 -11.07
CA LEU A 140 -5.53 -4.61 -9.86
C LEU A 140 -6.81 -5.39 -10.19
N GLY A 141 -7.16 -6.34 -9.33
CA GLY A 141 -8.39 -7.13 -9.42
C GLY A 141 -8.28 -8.37 -10.31
N SER A 142 -9.21 -9.31 -10.14
CA SER A 142 -9.40 -10.44 -11.07
C SER A 142 -10.16 -10.02 -12.34
N THR A 143 -10.94 -8.95 -12.23
CA THR A 143 -11.50 -8.16 -13.33
C THR A 143 -10.80 -6.79 -13.36
N PRO A 144 -10.77 -6.09 -14.51
CA PRO A 144 -10.21 -4.75 -14.57
C PRO A 144 -10.88 -3.82 -13.54
N VAL A 145 -10.08 -3.02 -12.84
CA VAL A 145 -10.57 -1.92 -12.00
C VAL A 145 -10.26 -0.60 -12.70
N TYR A 146 -11.29 0.18 -13.06
CA TYR A 146 -11.12 1.47 -13.73
C TYR A 146 -11.38 2.65 -12.79
N ARG A 147 -10.49 3.65 -12.82
CA ARG A 147 -10.68 4.94 -12.16
C ARG A 147 -11.50 5.88 -13.06
N ALA A 148 -12.68 6.29 -12.60
CA ALA A 148 -13.59 7.10 -13.42
C ALA A 148 -14.20 8.26 -12.64
N LEU A 149 -14.47 9.36 -13.35
CA LEU A 149 -15.23 10.49 -12.81
C LEU A 149 -16.70 10.06 -12.60
N ALA A 150 -17.37 10.65 -11.60
CA ALA A 150 -18.79 10.43 -11.35
C ALA A 150 -19.66 10.68 -12.60
N THR A 151 -19.26 11.64 -13.44
CA THR A 151 -19.96 12.05 -14.66
C THR A 151 -19.68 11.16 -15.87
N ASN A 152 -18.68 10.27 -15.80
CA ASN A 152 -18.34 9.35 -16.89
C ASN A 152 -17.87 8.00 -16.32
N PRO A 153 -18.78 7.23 -15.68
CA PRO A 153 -18.45 5.94 -15.05
C PRO A 153 -18.04 4.85 -16.07
N SER A 154 -18.31 5.05 -17.36
CA SER A 154 -17.91 4.13 -18.44
C SER A 154 -16.46 4.32 -18.92
N ASN A 155 -15.70 5.27 -18.36
CA ASN A 155 -14.34 5.55 -18.79
C ASN A 155 -13.38 4.37 -18.48
N THR A 156 -12.73 3.84 -19.51
CA THR A 156 -11.77 2.72 -19.41
C THR A 156 -10.31 3.13 -19.55
N GLN A 157 -10.01 4.43 -19.64
CA GLN A 157 -8.67 4.93 -19.93
C GLN A 157 -7.73 4.90 -18.72
N ARG A 158 -8.24 4.62 -17.51
CA ARG A 158 -7.46 4.68 -16.26
C ARG A 158 -7.59 3.36 -15.51
N GLN A 159 -7.09 2.28 -16.11
CA GLN A 159 -7.03 0.99 -15.43
C GLN A 159 -5.98 1.05 -14.31
N ILE A 160 -6.37 0.65 -13.10
CA ILE A 160 -5.49 0.66 -11.94
C ILE A 160 -4.57 -0.57 -11.97
N GLN A 161 -3.30 -0.32 -11.71
CA GLN A 161 -2.25 -1.31 -11.52
C GLN A 161 -1.60 -1.09 -10.15
N TYR A 162 -0.89 -2.10 -9.65
CA TYR A 162 -0.06 -1.98 -8.46
C TYR A 162 1.37 -2.40 -8.74
N SER A 163 2.29 -1.77 -8.02
CA SER A 163 3.71 -2.13 -7.95
C SER A 163 3.94 -2.95 -6.68
N ASP A 164 4.43 -4.18 -6.84
CA ASP A 164 5.03 -4.93 -5.73
C ASP A 164 6.45 -4.40 -5.52
N SER A 165 6.75 -3.94 -4.30
CA SER A 165 8.05 -3.36 -3.95
C SER A 165 8.65 -4.03 -2.73
N GLU A 166 9.90 -4.48 -2.84
CA GLU A 166 10.62 -5.19 -1.78
C GLU A 166 11.63 -4.28 -1.09
N PHE A 167 11.46 -4.12 0.22
CA PHE A 167 12.35 -3.32 1.05
C PHE A 167 12.25 -3.80 2.50
N SER A 168 13.34 -3.72 3.27
CA SER A 168 13.37 -4.24 4.64
C SER A 168 13.69 -3.16 5.66
N ILE A 169 12.80 -2.97 6.62
CA ILE A 169 13.01 -2.10 7.78
C ILE A 169 12.30 -2.66 9.01
N THR A 170 12.96 -2.52 10.15
CA THR A 170 12.37 -2.80 11.46
C THR A 170 11.93 -1.49 12.12
N LEU A 171 10.65 -1.41 12.50
CA LEU A 171 10.06 -0.24 13.17
C LEU A 171 9.45 -0.66 14.50
N GLY A 172 9.78 0.06 15.56
CA GLY A 172 9.06 -0.01 16.83
C GLY A 172 7.74 0.76 16.79
N PRO A 173 6.96 0.77 17.89
CA PRO A 173 5.73 1.52 17.99
C PRO A 173 5.90 2.99 17.63
N GLY A 174 4.96 3.54 16.87
CA GLY A 174 5.01 4.93 16.45
C GLY A 174 4.23 5.22 15.18
N ARG A 175 4.13 6.51 14.87
CA ARG A 175 3.53 7.02 13.63
C ARG A 175 4.65 7.36 12.64
N TYR A 176 4.56 6.77 11.47
CA TYR A 176 5.52 6.93 10.39
C TYR A 176 4.80 7.32 9.11
N TRP A 177 5.54 7.78 8.11
CA TRP A 177 5.00 8.08 6.80
C TRP A 177 5.73 7.28 5.74
N ILE A 178 4.97 6.58 4.91
CA ILE A 178 5.49 6.01 3.67
C ILE A 178 5.53 7.12 2.63
N ASP A 179 6.61 7.22 1.88
CA ASP A 179 6.79 8.17 0.78
C ASP A 179 7.28 7.39 -0.43
N TYR A 180 6.52 7.42 -1.52
CA TYR A 180 6.86 6.68 -2.72
C TYR A 180 6.69 7.48 -4.00
N SER A 181 7.40 7.01 -5.02
CA SER A 181 7.28 7.45 -6.40
C SER A 181 7.33 6.23 -7.31
N LEU A 182 6.58 6.27 -8.40
CA LEU A 182 6.45 5.20 -9.38
C LEU A 182 7.00 5.65 -10.74
N THR A 183 7.64 4.75 -11.46
CA THR A 183 8.13 4.98 -12.82
C THR A 183 7.27 4.17 -13.79
N SER A 184 6.81 4.80 -14.88
CA SER A 184 6.11 4.10 -15.98
C SER A 184 6.92 4.14 -17.26
N SER A 185 6.79 3.09 -18.07
CA SER A 185 7.42 2.97 -19.39
C SER A 185 6.75 3.80 -20.49
N THR A 186 5.54 4.33 -20.27
CA THR A 186 4.72 4.95 -21.33
C THR A 186 4.22 6.36 -21.00
N GLY A 187 4.42 6.89 -19.79
CA GLY A 187 4.02 8.25 -19.43
C GLY A 187 4.00 8.55 -17.93
N TYR A 188 3.28 9.61 -17.54
CA TYR A 188 3.10 9.97 -16.14
C TYR A 188 2.25 8.95 -15.39
N VAL A 189 2.65 8.66 -14.16
CA VAL A 189 1.90 7.83 -13.22
C VAL A 189 1.07 8.71 -12.30
N TYR A 190 -0.18 8.32 -12.10
CA TYR A 190 -1.09 8.93 -11.15
C TYR A 190 -1.48 7.91 -10.08
N SER A 191 -1.35 8.26 -8.81
CA SER A 191 -1.91 7.46 -7.72
C SER A 191 -3.37 7.87 -7.49
N PRO A 192 -4.32 6.92 -7.53
CA PRO A 192 -5.72 7.23 -7.24
C PRO A 192 -5.90 7.47 -5.73
N PRO A 193 -6.66 8.50 -5.29
CA PRO A 193 -7.01 8.65 -3.88
C PRO A 193 -7.98 7.54 -3.45
N LEU A 194 -8.02 7.25 -2.14
CA LEU A 194 -9.06 6.41 -1.55
C LEU A 194 -10.44 6.98 -1.89
N SER A 195 -11.36 6.10 -2.30
CA SER A 195 -12.71 6.48 -2.71
C SER A 195 -13.72 5.67 -1.90
N VAL A 196 -14.59 6.37 -1.16
CA VAL A 196 -15.65 5.73 -0.37
C VAL A 196 -16.88 5.43 -1.22
N SER A 197 -17.51 4.29 -0.96
CA SER A 197 -18.79 3.95 -1.57
C SER A 197 -19.93 4.52 -0.75
N GLY A 198 -20.96 5.04 -1.43
CA GLY A 198 -22.16 5.59 -0.79
C GLY A 198 -21.95 6.97 -0.15
N GLY A 199 -22.98 7.82 -0.23
CA GLY A 199 -22.94 9.19 0.32
C GLY A 199 -22.28 10.22 -0.62
N GLY A 200 -21.93 11.37 -0.07
CA GLY A 200 -21.21 12.44 -0.77
C GLY A 200 -19.68 12.32 -0.59
N ALA A 201 -18.93 13.20 -1.26
CA ALA A 201 -17.48 13.25 -1.07
C ALA A 201 -17.10 13.53 0.40
N VAL A 202 -16.16 12.77 0.94
CA VAL A 202 -15.67 12.92 2.31
C VAL A 202 -14.13 13.02 2.37
N PRO A 203 -13.59 13.53 3.49
CA PRO A 203 -12.18 13.34 3.84
C PRO A 203 -11.83 11.84 3.92
N THR A 204 -10.73 11.43 3.29
CA THR A 204 -10.27 10.02 3.30
C THR A 204 -8.89 9.84 3.90
N GLY A 205 -8.27 10.89 4.41
CA GLY A 205 -6.95 10.80 5.03
C GLY A 205 -6.24 12.14 5.01
N ASN A 206 -4.93 12.10 5.19
CA ASN A 206 -4.07 13.27 5.34
C ASN A 206 -2.79 13.11 4.52
N ALA A 207 -2.87 12.47 3.35
CA ALA A 207 -1.74 12.32 2.47
C ALA A 207 -1.19 13.70 2.06
N VAL A 208 0.10 13.72 1.78
CA VAL A 208 0.83 14.89 1.29
C VAL A 208 1.53 14.50 0.00
N ARG A 209 1.72 15.47 -0.89
CA ARG A 209 2.46 15.27 -2.15
C ARG A 209 3.66 16.19 -2.19
N TYR A 210 4.76 15.69 -2.72
CA TYR A 210 5.87 16.53 -3.16
C TYR A 210 5.73 16.72 -4.66
N PHE A 211 5.55 17.96 -5.10
CA PHE A 211 5.41 18.30 -6.51
C PHE A 211 6.07 19.66 -6.77
N SER A 212 6.78 19.77 -7.89
CA SER A 212 7.48 21.02 -8.27
C SER A 212 8.36 21.62 -7.16
N GLY A 213 9.06 20.77 -6.41
CA GLY A 213 10.03 21.23 -5.40
C GLY A 213 9.45 21.49 -4.00
N SER A 214 8.14 21.31 -3.79
CA SER A 214 7.49 21.62 -2.51
C SER A 214 6.53 20.53 -2.06
N TRP A 215 6.42 20.36 -0.74
CA TRP A 215 5.37 19.54 -0.13
C TRP A 215 4.07 20.35 -0.02
N SER A 216 2.94 19.70 -0.27
CA SER A 216 1.60 20.24 -0.01
C SER A 216 0.67 19.14 0.48
N ALA A 217 -0.44 19.52 1.14
CA ALA A 217 -1.52 18.57 1.39
C ALA A 217 -2.10 18.04 0.07
N MET A 218 -2.57 16.79 0.08
CA MET A 218 -3.41 16.24 -0.97
C MET A 218 -4.86 16.56 -0.67
N THR A 219 -5.37 17.58 -1.35
CA THR A 219 -6.74 18.06 -1.23
C THR A 219 -7.39 17.98 -2.60
N ASP A 220 -8.65 17.56 -2.63
CA ASP A 220 -9.45 17.66 -3.86
C ASP A 220 -9.87 19.12 -4.11
N ASP A 221 -9.70 19.59 -5.34
CA ASP A 221 -9.81 21.02 -5.67
C ASP A 221 -11.24 21.57 -5.48
N ASP A 222 -12.26 20.78 -5.80
CA ASP A 222 -13.65 21.23 -5.76
C ASP A 222 -14.27 20.99 -4.38
N SER A 223 -14.07 19.81 -3.81
CA SER A 223 -14.66 19.49 -2.51
C SER A 223 -13.89 20.08 -1.32
N GLY A 224 -12.62 20.42 -1.50
CA GLY A 224 -11.72 20.82 -0.42
C GLY A 224 -11.39 19.69 0.55
N ASN A 225 -11.82 18.45 0.27
CA ASN A 225 -11.60 17.32 1.16
C ASN A 225 -10.14 16.85 1.11
N PRO A 226 -9.48 16.64 2.25
CA PRO A 226 -8.16 16.01 2.28
C PRO A 226 -8.30 14.52 1.92
N LYS A 227 -7.31 14.01 1.18
CA LYS A 227 -7.32 12.66 0.62
C LYS A 227 -6.26 11.79 1.24
N GLY A 228 -6.64 10.54 1.51
CA GLY A 228 -5.71 9.44 1.76
C GLY A 228 -5.43 8.69 0.47
N ILE A 229 -4.36 7.90 0.47
CA ILE A 229 -3.98 7.07 -0.68
C ILE A 229 -3.91 5.58 -0.34
N PRO A 230 -4.33 4.70 -1.25
CA PRO A 230 -4.25 3.27 -1.05
C PRO A 230 -2.80 2.79 -1.07
N PHE A 231 -2.37 2.16 0.01
CA PHE A 231 -1.14 1.38 0.05
C PHE A 231 -1.27 0.25 1.08
N GLN A 232 -0.45 -0.77 0.89
CA GLN A 232 -0.33 -1.87 1.83
C GLN A 232 1.13 -2.07 2.21
N LEU A 233 1.36 -2.46 3.47
CA LEU A 233 2.66 -2.86 3.98
C LEU A 233 2.60 -4.32 4.41
N TYR A 234 3.65 -5.05 4.07
CA TYR A 234 3.77 -6.48 4.33
C TYR A 234 5.01 -6.77 5.15
N GLY A 235 4.97 -7.83 5.93
CA GLY A 235 6.07 -8.21 6.80
C GLY A 235 5.65 -9.12 7.94
N THR A 236 6.41 -9.04 9.03
CA THR A 236 6.17 -9.84 10.23
C THR A 236 5.97 -8.92 11.43
N GLN A 237 4.88 -9.16 12.17
CA GLN A 237 4.65 -8.53 13.45
C GLN A 237 5.32 -9.35 14.55
N ILE A 238 6.09 -8.68 15.40
CA ILE A 238 6.76 -9.24 16.56
C ILE A 238 6.17 -8.59 17.80
N ILE A 239 5.91 -9.40 18.81
CA ILE A 239 5.61 -8.92 20.17
C ILE A 239 6.95 -8.95 20.90
N PRO A 240 7.56 -7.80 21.26
CA PRO A 240 8.76 -7.81 22.08
C PRO A 240 8.40 -8.45 23.43
N GLU A 241 9.16 -9.46 23.84
CA GLU A 241 8.96 -10.12 25.13
C GLU A 241 8.83 -9.07 26.24
N PRO A 242 7.79 -9.13 27.08
CA PRO A 242 7.64 -8.16 28.14
C PRO A 242 8.84 -8.32 29.07
N SER A 243 9.54 -7.21 29.33
CA SER A 243 10.74 -7.13 30.17
C SER A 243 10.54 -7.63 31.61
N CYS A 244 9.32 -8.02 32.00
CA CYS A 244 9.00 -8.67 33.26
C CYS A 244 9.50 -10.12 33.38
N LEU A 245 9.79 -10.84 32.28
CA LEU A 245 10.36 -12.19 32.35
C LEU A 245 11.84 -12.21 32.80
N LEU A 246 12.56 -11.09 32.65
CA LEU A 246 13.93 -10.98 33.15
C LEU A 246 13.99 -10.85 34.69
N LEU A 247 12.91 -10.32 35.31
CA LEU A 247 12.81 -10.20 36.77
C LEU A 247 12.31 -11.50 37.44
N ALA A 248 11.54 -12.33 36.73
CA ALA A 248 11.12 -13.65 37.19
C ALA A 248 12.30 -14.64 37.28
N GLY A 249 13.31 -14.49 36.41
CA GLY A 249 14.54 -15.30 36.45
C GLY A 249 15.47 -14.97 37.64
N LEU A 250 15.50 -13.71 38.09
CA LEU A 250 16.29 -13.29 39.24
C LEU A 250 15.62 -13.63 40.59
N GLY A 251 14.28 -13.72 40.63
CA GLY A 251 13.53 -14.13 41.82
C GLY A 251 13.76 -15.61 42.21
N ALA A 252 13.91 -16.50 41.23
CA ALA A 252 14.15 -17.92 41.48
C ALA A 252 15.56 -18.22 42.03
N ALA A 253 16.57 -17.43 41.67
CA ALA A 253 17.92 -17.56 42.21
C ALA A 253 18.03 -17.09 43.68
N GLY A 254 17.23 -16.08 44.07
CA GLY A 254 17.20 -15.57 45.44
C GLY A 254 16.61 -16.56 46.46
N PHE A 255 15.61 -17.34 46.08
CA PHE A 255 14.98 -18.33 46.99
C PHE A 255 15.78 -19.63 47.13
N VAL A 256 16.63 -20.00 46.17
CA VAL A 256 17.48 -21.20 46.27
C VAL A 256 18.71 -20.95 47.14
N LEU A 257 19.27 -19.73 47.16
CA LEU A 257 20.44 -19.40 47.97
C LEU A 257 20.15 -19.16 49.46
N LEU A 258 18.90 -18.91 49.85
CA LEU A 258 18.52 -18.71 51.25
C LEU A 258 18.20 -20.00 52.03
N ARG A 259 18.14 -21.17 51.36
CA ARG A 259 17.79 -22.44 52.01
C ARG A 259 18.99 -23.24 52.56
N TRP A 260 20.22 -22.76 52.39
CA TRP A 260 21.45 -23.46 52.78
C TRP A 260 22.21 -22.85 53.97
N ARG A 261 21.50 -22.14 54.86
CA ARG A 261 22.08 -21.71 56.15
C ARG A 261 21.09 -21.96 57.29
N LYS A 262 21.15 -23.14 57.89
CA LYS A 262 20.93 -23.37 59.33
C LYS A 262 21.31 -24.80 59.73
N LYS A 263 22.39 -24.85 60.54
CA LYS A 263 22.86 -25.87 61.50
C LYS A 263 22.99 -27.32 61.04
#